data_AF-A0A1F3P5J4-F1
#
_entry.id   AF-A0A1F3P5J4-F1
#
_cell.length_a   1.000
_cell.length_b   1.000
_cell.length_c   1.000
_cell.angle_alpha   90.00
_cell.angle_beta   90.00
_cell.angle_gamma   90.00
#
_symmetry.space_group_name_H-M   'P 1'
#
loop_
_entity.id
_entity.type
_entity.pdbx_description
1 polymer ?
#
loop_
_entity_poly.entity_id
_entity_poly.type
_entity_poly.pdbx_seq_one_letter_code
_entity_poly.pdbx_strand_id
1 'polypeptide(L)'
;MYYPVATAYEIFDAIIETSPPGSLKFNPPPYEYEYKLKPFDILSGDSLMRSSLINRVPASVERQRWQYEIGEFLNEFRHLSVYPE
;
A
#
# COMPACT_ATOMS: atom_id res chain seq x y z
N MET A 1 11.15 10.16 11.48
CA MET A 1 11.15 9.52 10.14
C MET A 1 9.75 9.63 9.57
N TYR A 2 9.59 9.94 8.29
CA TYR A 2 8.29 10.08 7.63
C TYR A 2 7.95 8.77 6.89
N TYR A 3 6.72 8.27 7.02
CA TYR A 3 6.26 7.00 6.44
C TYR A 3 5.15 7.25 5.39
N PRO A 4 5.50 7.65 4.15
CA PRO A 4 4.52 8.11 3.16
C PRO A 4 3.43 7.08 2.85
N VAL A 5 3.79 5.80 2.72
CA VAL A 5 2.85 4.72 2.40
C VAL A 5 1.86 4.52 3.55
N ALA A 6 2.33 4.54 4.80
CA ALA A 6 1.47 4.45 5.98
C ALA A 6 0.56 5.67 6.12
N THR A 7 1.07 6.86 5.85
CA THR A 7 0.25 8.08 5.82
C THR A 7 -0.88 7.98 4.79
N ALA A 8 -0.58 7.51 3.57
CA ALA A 8 -1.58 7.32 2.53
C ALA A 8 -2.65 6.31 2.95
N TYR A 9 -2.24 5.19 3.57
CA TYR A 9 -3.16 4.19 4.10
C TYR A 9 -4.13 4.80 5.11
N GLU A 10 -3.64 5.57 6.08
CA GLU A 10 -4.49 6.19 7.10
C GLU A 10 -5.45 7.23 6.51
N ILE A 11 -5.04 7.96 5.48
CA ILE A 11 -5.93 8.88 4.76
C ILE A 11 -7.09 8.10 4.11
N PHE A 12 -6.79 7.02 3.39
CA PHE A 12 -7.84 6.19 2.79
C PHE A 12 -8.73 5.54 3.85
N ASP A 13 -8.15 5.05 4.93
CA ASP A 13 -8.85 4.43 6.04
C ASP A 13 -9.84 5.41 6.69
N ALA A 14 -9.39 6.64 6.96
CA ALA A 14 -10.22 7.71 7.50
C ALA A 14 -11.33 8.14 6.53
N ILE A 15 -11.05 8.22 5.23
CA ILE A 15 -12.08 8.51 4.21
C ILE A 15 -13.17 7.42 4.22
N ILE A 16 -12.78 6.14 4.27
CA ILE A 16 -13.73 5.01 4.32
C ILE A 16 -14.59 5.07 5.59
N GLU A 17 -13.99 5.41 6.74
CA GLU A 17 -14.69 5.48 8.02
C GLU A 17 -15.67 6.65 8.12
N THR A 18 -15.28 7.81 7.60
CA THR A 18 -16.01 9.06 7.81
C THR A 18 -16.98 9.42 6.68
N SER A 19 -16.87 8.75 5.53
CA SER A 19 -17.77 8.98 4.39
C SER A 19 -18.96 8.03 4.41
N PRO A 20 -20.10 8.39 3.77
CA PRO A 20 -21.21 7.46 3.59
C PRO A 20 -20.75 6.13 2.95
N PRO A 21 -21.33 4.99 3.33
CA PRO A 21 -20.97 3.69 2.78
C PRO A 21 -20.96 3.68 1.24
N GLY A 22 -19.87 3.17 0.66
CA GLY A 22 -19.70 3.08 -0.80
C GLY A 22 -19.27 4.38 -1.51
N SER A 23 -18.96 5.45 -0.76
CA SER A 23 -18.43 6.70 -1.34
C SER A 23 -17.05 6.53 -1.97
N LEU A 24 -16.15 5.80 -1.29
CA LEU A 24 -14.85 5.45 -1.84
C LEU A 24 -14.97 4.21 -2.73
N LYS A 25 -14.45 4.32 -3.95
CA LYS A 25 -14.44 3.23 -4.94
C LYS A 25 -13.05 3.12 -5.57
N PHE A 26 -12.57 1.89 -5.70
CA PHE A 26 -11.36 1.58 -6.46
C PHE A 26 -11.73 1.38 -7.92
N ASN A 27 -11.13 2.17 -8.81
CA ASN A 27 -11.40 2.09 -10.24
C ASN A 27 -11.06 0.68 -10.79
N PRO A 28 -11.91 0.10 -11.66
CA PRO A 28 -11.57 -1.12 -12.38
C PRO A 28 -10.51 -0.84 -13.46
N PRO A 29 -9.83 -1.87 -13.98
CA PRO A 29 -9.13 -1.74 -15.26
C PRO A 29 -10.12 -1.35 -16.38
N PRO A 30 -9.65 -0.74 -17.49
CA PRO A 30 -8.24 -0.49 -17.81
C PRO A 30 -7.66 0.77 -17.13
N TYR A 31 -6.33 0.82 -17.02
CA TYR A 31 -5.57 2.01 -16.65
C TYR A 31 -4.37 2.16 -17.58
N GLU A 32 -4.30 3.26 -18.33
CA GLU A 32 -3.32 3.44 -19.41
C GLU A 32 -3.34 2.26 -20.39
N TYR A 33 -2.22 1.51 -20.48
CA TYR A 33 -2.07 0.34 -21.35
C TYR A 33 -2.22 -1.00 -20.60
N GLU A 34 -2.64 -0.99 -19.33
CA GLU A 34 -2.90 -2.18 -18.52
C GLU A 34 -4.41 -2.48 -18.45
N TYR A 35 -4.78 -3.73 -18.75
CA TYR A 35 -6.17 -4.16 -18.97
C TYR A 35 -6.67 -5.20 -17.96
N LYS A 36 -5.80 -5.72 -17.10
CA LYS A 36 -6.07 -6.80 -16.14
C LYS A 36 -5.97 -6.32 -14.71
N LEU A 37 -4.89 -5.60 -14.37
CA LEU A 37 -4.63 -5.17 -13.01
C LEU A 37 -5.43 -3.90 -12.66
N LYS A 38 -5.87 -3.80 -11.40
CA LYS A 38 -6.55 -2.59 -10.92
C LYS A 38 -5.53 -1.45 -10.80
N PRO A 39 -5.86 -0.22 -11.26
CA PRO A 39 -4.97 0.93 -11.15
C PRO A 39 -4.38 1.14 -9.75
N PHE A 40 -5.20 1.03 -8.70
CA PHE A 40 -4.72 1.18 -7.34
C PHE A 40 -3.63 0.17 -7.00
N ASP A 41 -3.85 -1.11 -7.33
CA ASP A 41 -2.92 -2.20 -7.02
C ASP A 41 -1.58 -2.03 -7.78
N ILE A 42 -1.60 -1.43 -8.97
CA ILE A 42 -0.39 -1.07 -9.73
C ILE A 42 0.38 0.04 -9.01
N LEU A 43 -0.33 1.09 -8.59
CA LEU A 43 0.28 2.28 -7.97
C LEU A 43 0.76 2.01 -6.54
N SER A 44 0.10 1.13 -5.79
CA SER A 44 0.51 0.70 -4.45
C SER A 44 1.59 -0.38 -4.46
N GLY A 45 1.88 -0.98 -5.62
CA GLY A 45 2.88 -2.03 -5.77
C GLY A 45 2.42 -3.43 -5.33
N ASP A 46 1.24 -3.56 -4.73
CA ASP A 46 0.60 -4.83 -4.38
C ASP A 46 -0.93 -4.72 -4.36
N SER A 47 -1.61 -5.87 -4.31
CA SER A 47 -3.07 -5.94 -4.10
C SER A 47 -3.48 -6.03 -2.62
N LEU A 48 -2.51 -6.15 -1.71
CA LEU A 48 -2.74 -6.31 -0.28
C LEU A 48 -3.23 -5.01 0.32
N MET A 49 -2.63 -3.86 -0.02
CA MET A 49 -3.04 -2.57 0.51
C MET A 49 -4.54 -2.29 0.28
N ARG A 50 -5.03 -2.52 -0.95
CA ARG A 50 -6.45 -2.36 -1.28
C ARG A 50 -7.32 -3.34 -0.49
N SER A 51 -6.94 -4.61 -0.42
CA SER A 51 -7.75 -5.62 0.26
C SER A 51 -7.79 -5.38 1.77
N SER A 52 -6.68 -4.97 2.39
CA SER A 52 -6.59 -4.54 3.78
C SER A 52 -7.49 -3.34 4.09
N LEU A 53 -7.50 -2.31 3.23
CA LEU A 53 -8.41 -1.17 3.36
C LEU A 53 -9.89 -1.58 3.29
N ILE A 54 -10.27 -2.42 2.33
CA ILE A 54 -11.64 -2.93 2.18
C ILE A 54 -12.06 -3.73 3.41
N ASN A 55 -11.14 -4.51 3.97
CA ASN A 55 -11.37 -5.35 5.14
C ASN A 55 -11.19 -4.59 6.47
N ARG A 56 -10.99 -3.27 6.44
CA ARG A 56 -10.77 -2.42 7.63
C ARG A 56 -9.63 -2.92 8.52
N VAL A 57 -8.57 -3.44 7.91
CA VAL A 57 -7.37 -3.88 8.64
C VAL A 57 -6.72 -2.65 9.29
N PRO A 58 -6.42 -2.68 10.60
CA PRO A 58 -5.79 -1.54 11.27
C PRO A 58 -4.44 -1.19 10.64
N ALA A 59 -4.16 0.11 10.49
CA ALA A 59 -2.91 0.60 9.93
C ALA A 59 -1.66 0.10 10.69
N SER A 60 -1.78 -0.24 11.98
CA SER A 60 -0.70 -0.83 12.77
C SER A 60 -0.26 -2.20 12.25
N VAL A 61 -1.19 -3.00 11.71
CA VAL A 61 -0.92 -4.34 11.17
C VAL A 61 -0.18 -4.23 9.83
N GLU A 62 -0.67 -3.40 8.91
CA GLU A 62 0.04 -3.15 7.64
C GLU A 62 1.43 -2.53 7.87
N ARG A 63 1.56 -1.64 8.86
CA ARG A 63 2.86 -1.08 9.25
C ARG A 63 3.84 -2.16 9.69
N GLN A 64 3.40 -3.15 10.46
CA GLN A 64 4.27 -4.27 10.84
C GLN A 64 4.67 -5.13 9.63
N ARG A 65 3.73 -5.40 8.71
CA ARG A 65 4.01 -6.11 7.45
C ARG A 65 5.09 -5.40 6.63
N TRP A 66 4.91 -4.10 6.38
CA TRP A 66 5.90 -3.32 5.61
C TRP A 66 7.24 -3.24 6.32
N GLN A 67 7.28 -3.10 7.64
CA GLN A 67 8.55 -3.12 8.38
C GLN A 67 9.30 -4.44 8.18
N TYR A 68 8.59 -5.57 8.18
CA TYR A 68 9.16 -6.87 7.89
C TYR A 68 9.69 -6.96 6.45
N GLU A 69 8.86 -6.61 5.46
CA GLU A 69 9.23 -6.67 4.02
C GLU A 69 10.39 -5.72 3.67
N ILE A 70 10.43 -4.53 4.25
CA ILE A 70 11.56 -3.60 4.12
C ILE A 70 12.81 -4.20 4.74
N GLY A 71 12.70 -4.86 5.90
CA GLY A 71 13.83 -5.55 6.53
C GLY A 71 14.43 -6.64 5.64
N GLU A 72 13.58 -7.47 5.04
CA GLU A 72 14.00 -8.51 4.07
C GLU A 72 14.71 -7.87 2.87
N PHE A 73 14.09 -6.84 2.28
CA PHE A 73 14.68 -6.11 1.15
C PHE A 73 16.05 -5.53 1.50
N LEU A 74 16.19 -4.85 2.65
CA LEU A 74 17.45 -4.23 3.06
C LEU A 74 18.54 -5.29 3.32
N ASN A 75 18.17 -6.46 3.86
CA ASN A 75 19.10 -7.56 4.06
C ASN A 75 19.66 -8.06 2.72
N GLU A 76 18.80 -8.24 1.71
CA GLU A 76 19.23 -8.61 0.35
C GLU A 76 20.03 -7.50 -0.33
N PHE A 77 19.54 -6.26 -0.27
CA PHE A 77 20.11 -5.11 -0.95
C PHE A 77 21.51 -4.76 -0.44
N ARG A 78 21.81 -5.02 0.84
CA ARG A 78 23.15 -4.83 1.43
C ARG A 78 24.25 -5.57 0.67
N HIS A 79 23.93 -6.69 0.03
CA HIS A 79 24.90 -7.44 -0.77
C HIS A 79 25.19 -6.78 -2.13
N LEU A 80 24.35 -5.84 -2.55
CA LEU A 80 24.42 -5.12 -3.83
C LEU A 80 24.80 -3.65 -3.67
N SER A 81 24.69 -3.09 -2.45
CA SER A 81 24.97 -1.68 -2.19
C SER A 81 26.45 -1.35 -2.39
N VAL A 82 26.72 -0.39 -3.26
CA VAL A 82 28.10 0.12 -3.53
C VAL A 82 28.52 1.17 -2.49
N TYR A 83 27.55 1.79 -1.82
CA TYR A 83 27.77 2.80 -0.78
C TYR A 83 27.21 2.30 0.55
N PRO A 84 27.85 2.65 1.69
CA PRO A 84 27.29 2.37 3.00
C PRO A 84 25.97 3.14 3.23
N GLU A 85 25.08 2.54 4.03
CA GLU A 85 23.85 3.18 4.54
C GLU A 85 24.13 4.17 5.66
#